data_AF-A0A061MZS9-F1
#
_entry.id   AF-A0A061MZS9-F1
#
_cell.length_a   1.000
_cell.length_b   1.000
_cell.length_c   1.000
_cell.angle_alpha   90.00
_cell.angle_beta   90.00
_cell.angle_gamma   90.00
#
_symmetry.space_group_name_H-M   'P 1'
#
loop_
_entity.id
_entity.type
_entity.pdbx_description
1 polymer ?
#
loop_
_entity_poly.entity_id
_entity_poly.type
_entity_poly.pdbx_seq_one_letter_code
_entity_poly.pdbx_strand_id
1 'polypeptide(L)'
;MEIYEYYYDSLHEQVQQVKEQAETPYESFLLQLEAHYETIFKHRDFIIMQLQEQELSTNPAIRSFVTEMKEVRYEWIKKNFTLLYGDEIEPYVYDLSILLEGMNKAYLQTILHLELEINPKDLAVWILDRLNDHKESLLIKRVPPFITPDILQEKHEEKHDQELEDVIESVAEVISGLKASEEKVAEWLEALDVLKAEAKKRRASSNYYSRNAKNT
;
A
#
# COMPACT_ATOMS: atom_id res chain seq x y z
N MET A 1 9.82 2.83 -16.76
CA MET A 1 8.44 2.65 -16.27
C MET A 1 7.79 1.46 -16.93
N GLU A 2 7.74 1.40 -18.27
CA GLU A 2 7.11 0.30 -19.04
C GLU A 2 7.51 -1.12 -18.57
N ILE A 3 8.77 -1.36 -18.20
CA ILE A 3 9.21 -2.68 -17.71
C ILE A 3 8.61 -3.04 -16.34
N TYR A 4 8.42 -2.08 -15.43
CA TYR A 4 7.82 -2.33 -14.11
C TYR A 4 6.31 -2.52 -14.19
N GLU A 5 5.65 -1.73 -15.05
CA GLU A 5 4.22 -1.90 -15.36
C GLU A 5 3.97 -3.27 -15.97
N TYR A 6 4.77 -3.67 -16.96
CA TYR A 6 4.69 -5.00 -17.57
C TYR A 6 4.83 -6.15 -16.54
N TYR A 7 5.82 -6.07 -15.64
CA TYR A 7 5.99 -7.08 -14.60
C TYR A 7 4.86 -7.08 -13.59
N TYR A 8 4.34 -5.91 -13.23
CA TYR A 8 3.20 -5.79 -12.33
C TYR A 8 1.92 -6.34 -12.95
N ASP A 9 1.62 -5.99 -14.20
CA ASP A 9 0.46 -6.48 -14.92
C ASP A 9 0.53 -7.98 -15.12
N SER A 10 1.71 -8.51 -15.48
CA SER A 10 1.93 -9.96 -15.59
C SER A 10 1.75 -10.68 -14.25
N LEU A 11 2.18 -10.08 -13.14
CA LEU A 11 1.97 -10.63 -11.80
C LEU A 11 0.48 -10.64 -11.44
N HIS A 12 -0.23 -9.53 -11.72
CA HIS A 12 -1.63 -9.37 -11.38
C HIS A 12 -2.51 -10.31 -12.21
N GLU A 13 -2.27 -10.42 -13.51
CA GLU A 13 -3.06 -11.25 -14.42
C GLU A 13 -2.97 -12.74 -14.05
N GLN A 14 -1.77 -13.24 -13.75
CA GLN A 14 -1.58 -14.63 -13.33
C GLN A 14 -2.35 -14.93 -12.05
N VAL A 15 -2.25 -14.05 -11.05
CA VAL A 15 -2.97 -14.17 -9.76
C VAL A 15 -4.49 -14.22 -9.96
N GLN A 16 -5.05 -13.42 -10.89
CA GLN A 16 -6.49 -13.47 -11.18
C GLN A 16 -6.91 -14.75 -11.90
N GLN A 17 -6.09 -15.29 -12.81
CA GLN A 17 -6.42 -16.51 -13.56
C GLN A 17 -6.45 -17.78 -12.69
N VAL A 18 -5.54 -17.91 -11.71
CA VAL A 18 -5.55 -19.09 -10.81
C VAL A 18 -6.72 -19.08 -9.84
N LYS A 19 -7.29 -17.90 -9.55
CA LYS A 19 -8.40 -17.77 -8.61
C LYS A 19 -9.64 -18.56 -9.04
N GLU A 20 -9.90 -18.65 -10.35
CA GLU A 20 -11.07 -19.35 -10.91
C GLU A 20 -10.96 -20.88 -10.84
N GLN A 21 -9.77 -21.40 -10.51
CA GLN A 21 -9.48 -22.84 -10.48
C GLN A 21 -9.64 -23.45 -9.09
N ALA A 22 -9.78 -22.63 -8.04
CA ALA A 22 -9.79 -23.08 -6.66
C ALA A 22 -11.19 -23.47 -6.16
N GLU A 23 -11.28 -24.52 -5.34
CA GLU A 23 -12.55 -24.96 -4.74
C GLU A 23 -12.84 -24.25 -3.41
N THR A 24 -11.80 -23.73 -2.75
CA THR A 24 -11.92 -23.07 -1.43
C THR A 24 -11.18 -21.73 -1.39
N PRO A 25 -11.57 -20.79 -0.50
CA PRO A 25 -10.80 -19.57 -0.26
C PRO A 25 -9.34 -19.82 0.11
N TYR A 26 -9.07 -20.88 0.89
CA TYR A 26 -7.71 -21.28 1.28
C TYR A 26 -6.87 -21.67 0.07
N GLU A 27 -7.39 -22.60 -0.74
CA GLU A 27 -6.73 -23.04 -1.96
C GLU A 27 -6.54 -21.87 -2.94
N SER A 28 -7.54 -21.01 -3.05
CA SER A 28 -7.48 -19.82 -3.90
C SER A 28 -6.34 -18.91 -3.49
N PHE A 29 -6.19 -18.62 -2.21
CA PHE A 29 -5.11 -17.75 -1.75
C PHE A 29 -3.74 -18.41 -1.84
N LEU A 30 -3.68 -19.73 -1.59
CA LEU A 30 -2.46 -20.52 -1.76
C LEU A 30 -1.96 -20.45 -3.21
N LEU A 31 -2.82 -20.70 -4.19
CA LEU A 31 -2.47 -20.66 -5.62
C LEU A 31 -2.01 -19.26 -6.05
N GLN A 32 -2.65 -18.22 -5.50
CA GLN A 32 -2.25 -16.84 -5.78
C GLN A 32 -0.85 -16.52 -5.21
N LEU A 33 -0.53 -16.98 -3.99
CA LEU A 33 0.80 -16.83 -3.41
C LEU A 33 1.86 -17.64 -4.17
N GLU A 34 1.53 -18.87 -4.58
CA GLU A 34 2.38 -19.73 -5.40
C GLU A 34 2.74 -19.04 -6.72
N ALA A 35 1.74 -18.58 -7.48
CA ALA A 35 1.95 -17.86 -8.75
C ALA A 35 2.78 -16.57 -8.57
N HIS A 36 2.57 -15.87 -7.45
CA HIS A 36 3.35 -14.69 -7.10
C HIS A 36 4.84 -15.04 -6.92
N TYR A 37 5.15 -16.09 -6.16
CA TYR A 37 6.54 -16.52 -5.94
C TYR A 37 7.17 -17.13 -7.19
N GLU A 38 6.43 -17.90 -7.98
CA GLU A 38 6.89 -18.41 -9.28
C GLU A 38 7.38 -17.29 -10.18
N THR A 39 6.61 -16.21 -10.28
CA THR A 39 6.97 -15.06 -11.11
C THR A 39 8.22 -14.36 -10.58
N ILE A 40 8.32 -14.18 -9.26
CA ILE A 40 9.50 -13.57 -8.64
C ILE A 40 10.75 -14.42 -8.90
N PHE A 41 10.66 -15.73 -8.71
CA PHE A 41 11.80 -16.63 -8.91
C PHE A 41 12.19 -16.74 -10.38
N LYS A 42 11.21 -16.71 -11.31
CA LYS A 42 11.45 -16.65 -12.75
C LYS A 42 12.19 -15.40 -13.19
N HIS A 43 11.98 -14.28 -12.49
CA HIS A 43 12.60 -12.98 -12.81
C HIS A 43 13.64 -12.54 -11.77
N ARG A 44 14.21 -13.48 -11.03
CA ARG A 44 15.09 -13.22 -9.87
C ARG A 44 16.30 -12.35 -10.19
N ASP A 45 16.98 -12.56 -11.32
CA ASP A 45 18.19 -11.82 -11.67
C ASP A 45 17.90 -10.34 -11.90
N PHE A 46 16.78 -10.07 -12.58
CA PHE A 46 16.28 -8.70 -12.76
C PHE A 46 15.94 -8.08 -11.41
N ILE A 47 15.21 -8.78 -10.54
CA ILE A 47 14.81 -8.27 -9.23
C ILE A 47 16.04 -8.00 -8.33
N ILE A 48 17.04 -8.89 -8.33
CA ILE A 48 18.29 -8.73 -7.57
C ILE A 48 19.05 -7.49 -8.04
N MET A 49 19.21 -7.32 -9.36
CA MET A 49 19.84 -6.14 -9.94
C MET A 49 19.14 -4.85 -9.50
N GLN A 50 17.81 -4.85 -9.51
CA GLN A 50 17.00 -3.70 -9.11
C GLN A 50 17.11 -3.40 -7.60
N LEU A 51 17.20 -4.42 -6.75
CA LEU A 51 17.38 -4.21 -5.30
C LEU A 51 18.73 -3.57 -4.93
N GLN A 52 19.73 -3.69 -5.81
CA GLN A 52 21.07 -3.13 -5.61
C GLN A 52 21.20 -1.68 -6.11
N GLU A 53 20.33 -1.24 -7.02
CA GLU A 53 20.32 0.12 -7.56
C GLU A 53 19.68 1.12 -6.57
N GLN A 54 20.51 1.85 -5.82
CA GLN A 54 20.04 2.88 -4.89
C GLN A 54 19.26 4.03 -5.59
N GLU A 55 19.53 4.28 -6.87
CA GLU A 55 18.93 5.36 -7.67
C GLU A 55 17.43 5.16 -7.97
N LEU A 56 16.91 3.92 -7.90
CA LEU A 56 15.50 3.65 -8.16
C LEU A 56 14.58 4.22 -7.07
N SER A 57 15.08 4.28 -5.83
CA SER A 57 14.36 4.88 -4.70
C SER A 57 14.21 6.41 -4.80
N THR A 58 15.09 7.05 -5.59
CA THR A 58 15.12 8.52 -5.74
C THR A 58 14.33 9.01 -6.96
N ASN A 59 13.88 8.14 -7.87
CA ASN A 59 13.03 8.50 -8.99
C ASN A 59 11.56 8.75 -8.54
N PRO A 60 11.01 9.97 -8.69
CA PRO A 60 9.64 10.30 -8.27
C PRO A 60 8.56 9.44 -8.94
N ALA A 61 8.71 9.11 -10.22
CA ALA A 61 7.71 8.34 -10.96
C ALA A 61 7.64 6.89 -10.47
N ILE A 62 8.80 6.30 -10.13
CA ILE A 62 8.88 4.96 -9.53
C ILE A 62 8.28 4.97 -8.12
N ARG A 63 8.51 6.03 -7.32
CA ARG A 63 7.88 6.16 -5.99
C ARG A 63 6.35 6.23 -6.06
N SER A 64 5.82 7.02 -6.99
CA SER A 64 4.37 7.13 -7.19
C SER A 64 3.77 5.79 -7.60
N PHE A 65 4.39 5.12 -8.58
CA PHE A 65 4.01 3.78 -8.99
C PHE A 65 4.01 2.80 -7.81
N VAL A 66 5.11 2.69 -7.06
CA VAL A 66 5.20 1.80 -5.88
C VAL A 66 4.12 2.11 -4.84
N THR A 67 3.73 3.38 -4.68
CA THR A 67 2.68 3.79 -3.74
C THR A 67 1.31 3.29 -4.19
N GLU A 68 0.97 3.49 -5.46
CA GLU A 68 -0.28 2.98 -6.06
C GLU A 68 -0.38 1.45 -5.94
N MET A 69 0.74 0.75 -6.19
CA MET A 69 0.79 -0.71 -6.08
C MET A 69 0.56 -1.22 -4.65
N LYS A 70 0.91 -0.43 -3.62
CA LYS A 70 0.65 -0.78 -2.22
C LYS A 70 -0.84 -0.77 -1.89
N GLU A 71 -1.58 0.21 -2.41
CA GLU A 71 -3.02 0.31 -2.17
C GLU A 71 -3.77 -0.85 -2.82
N VAL A 72 -3.47 -1.14 -4.10
CA VAL A 72 -4.05 -2.29 -4.80
C VAL A 72 -3.73 -3.60 -4.10
N ARG A 73 -2.47 -3.77 -3.64
CA ARG A 73 -2.05 -4.95 -2.87
C ARG A 73 -2.80 -5.05 -1.55
N TYR A 74 -2.95 -3.95 -0.83
CA TYR A 74 -3.65 -3.95 0.45
C TYR A 74 -5.11 -4.41 0.29
N GLU A 75 -5.83 -3.86 -0.69
CA GLU A 75 -7.20 -4.27 -0.98
C GLU A 75 -7.30 -5.74 -1.41
N TRP A 76 -6.32 -6.23 -2.17
CA TRP A 76 -6.22 -7.65 -2.51
C TRP A 76 -6.02 -8.54 -1.28
N ILE A 77 -5.11 -8.17 -0.36
CA ILE A 77 -4.89 -8.92 0.90
C ILE A 77 -6.16 -8.91 1.75
N LYS A 78 -6.75 -7.73 1.97
CA LYS A 78 -7.98 -7.56 2.74
C LYS A 78 -9.10 -8.45 2.19
N LYS A 79 -9.32 -8.45 0.87
CA LYS A 79 -10.32 -9.31 0.23
C LYS A 79 -10.07 -10.80 0.48
N ASN A 80 -8.83 -11.26 0.34
CA ASN A 80 -8.49 -12.66 0.60
C ASN A 80 -8.69 -13.00 2.08
N PHE A 81 -8.27 -12.13 3.00
CA PHE A 81 -8.44 -12.36 4.44
C PHE A 81 -9.90 -12.44 4.85
N THR A 82 -10.75 -11.53 4.36
CA THR A 82 -12.19 -11.60 4.60
C THR A 82 -12.80 -12.90 4.07
N LEU A 83 -12.37 -13.38 2.89
CA LEU A 83 -12.85 -14.66 2.35
C LEU A 83 -12.36 -15.88 3.14
N LEU A 84 -11.13 -15.84 3.67
CA LEU A 84 -10.50 -16.93 4.42
C LEU A 84 -11.03 -17.06 5.84
N TYR A 85 -11.18 -15.93 6.51
CA TYR A 85 -11.36 -15.87 7.95
C TYR A 85 -12.70 -15.27 8.36
N GLY A 86 -13.46 -14.69 7.43
CA GLY A 86 -14.73 -14.03 7.71
C GLY A 86 -14.58 -12.69 8.42
N ASP A 87 -15.69 -12.14 8.91
CA ASP A 87 -15.74 -10.78 9.46
C ASP A 87 -15.09 -10.67 10.86
N GLU A 88 -14.83 -11.78 11.54
CA GLU A 88 -14.26 -11.79 12.90
C GLU A 88 -12.84 -11.19 12.97
N ILE A 89 -12.14 -11.17 11.83
CA ILE A 89 -10.79 -10.62 11.72
C ILE A 89 -10.75 -9.17 11.27
N GLU A 90 -11.90 -8.54 10.96
CA GLU A 90 -11.96 -7.16 10.46
C GLU A 90 -11.09 -6.18 11.26
N PRO A 91 -11.09 -6.20 12.61
CA PRO A 91 -10.26 -5.30 13.40
C PRO A 91 -8.76 -5.53 13.20
N TYR A 92 -8.36 -6.73 12.78
CA TYR A 92 -6.98 -7.21 12.67
C TYR A 92 -6.44 -7.24 11.24
N VAL A 93 -7.26 -6.91 10.24
CA VAL A 93 -6.87 -7.02 8.81
C VAL A 93 -5.56 -6.26 8.54
N TYR A 94 -5.44 -5.04 9.05
CA TYR A 94 -4.23 -4.23 8.87
C TYR A 94 -3.00 -4.88 9.50
N ASP A 95 -3.10 -5.33 10.76
CA ASP A 95 -2.00 -5.99 11.47
C ASP A 95 -1.55 -7.27 10.75
N LEU A 96 -2.51 -8.11 10.36
CA LEU A 96 -2.23 -9.34 9.61
C LEU A 96 -1.62 -9.04 8.23
N SER A 97 -2.03 -7.94 7.57
CA SER A 97 -1.49 -7.56 6.26
C SER A 97 -0.04 -7.13 6.37
N ILE A 98 0.30 -6.38 7.42
CA ILE A 98 1.68 -5.98 7.73
C ILE A 98 2.54 -7.22 8.03
N LEU A 99 2.02 -8.17 8.80
CA LEU A 99 2.73 -9.42 9.08
C LEU A 99 2.99 -10.22 7.80
N LEU A 100 1.99 -10.38 6.94
CA LEU A 100 2.15 -11.05 5.65
C LEU A 100 3.22 -10.36 4.78
N GLU A 101 3.13 -9.04 4.61
CA GLU A 101 4.10 -8.29 3.81
C GLU A 101 5.51 -8.37 4.40
N GLY A 102 5.64 -8.26 5.72
CA GLY A 102 6.91 -8.38 6.43
C GLY A 102 7.55 -9.75 6.26
N MET A 103 6.77 -10.83 6.45
CA MET A 103 7.25 -12.19 6.24
C MET A 103 7.69 -12.40 4.79
N ASN A 104 6.84 -12.05 3.82
CA ASN A 104 7.16 -12.18 2.39
C ASN A 104 8.44 -11.45 2.04
N LYS A 105 8.57 -10.19 2.45
CA LYS A 105 9.78 -9.40 2.19
C LYS A 105 11.02 -10.07 2.77
N ALA A 106 10.99 -10.48 4.03
CA ALA A 106 12.15 -11.08 4.69
C ALA A 106 12.57 -12.41 4.06
N TYR A 107 11.63 -13.31 3.76
CA TYR A 107 11.92 -14.58 3.10
C TYR A 107 12.44 -14.35 1.68
N LEU A 108 11.76 -13.54 0.87
CA LEU A 108 12.18 -13.29 -0.51
C LEU A 108 13.56 -12.65 -0.57
N GLN A 109 13.84 -11.64 0.27
CA GLN A 109 15.17 -11.04 0.34
C GLN A 109 16.25 -12.06 0.70
N THR A 110 15.98 -12.93 1.68
CA THR A 110 16.93 -13.97 2.12
C THR A 110 17.16 -15.01 1.02
N ILE A 111 16.09 -15.51 0.40
CA ILE A 111 16.13 -16.50 -0.69
C ILE A 111 16.90 -15.95 -1.88
N LEU A 112 16.61 -14.71 -2.30
CA LEU A 112 17.29 -14.08 -3.43
C LEU A 112 18.77 -13.80 -3.11
N HIS A 113 19.08 -13.33 -1.91
CA HIS A 113 20.45 -12.98 -1.52
C HIS A 113 21.37 -14.20 -1.33
N LEU A 114 20.85 -15.27 -0.73
CA LEU A 114 21.59 -16.53 -0.52
C LEU A 114 21.45 -17.49 -1.70
N GLU A 115 20.75 -17.06 -2.74
CA GLU A 115 20.46 -17.83 -3.95
C GLU A 115 19.83 -19.21 -3.70
N LEU A 116 18.95 -19.30 -2.70
CA LEU A 116 18.33 -20.56 -2.30
C LEU A 116 17.38 -21.09 -3.39
N GLU A 117 17.43 -22.39 -3.64
CA GLU A 117 16.47 -23.08 -4.49
C GLU A 117 15.27 -23.54 -3.64
N ILE A 118 14.20 -22.74 -3.65
CA ILE A 118 12.97 -22.99 -2.89
C ILE A 118 11.82 -23.26 -3.85
N ASN A 119 11.01 -24.27 -3.56
CA ASN A 119 9.75 -24.49 -4.28
C ASN A 119 8.74 -23.37 -3.92
N PRO A 120 8.18 -22.64 -4.90
CA PRO A 120 7.18 -21.60 -4.68
C PRO A 120 6.00 -22.05 -3.81
N LYS A 121 5.49 -23.26 -4.04
CA LYS A 121 4.37 -23.82 -3.29
C LYS A 121 4.72 -24.05 -1.83
N ASP A 122 5.91 -24.58 -1.56
CA ASP A 122 6.36 -24.82 -0.18
C ASP A 122 6.46 -23.51 0.61
N LEU A 123 6.94 -22.44 -0.03
CA LEU A 123 6.94 -21.11 0.58
C LEU A 123 5.53 -20.57 0.81
N ALA A 124 4.61 -20.76 -0.15
CA ALA A 124 3.21 -20.34 -0.02
C ALA A 124 2.50 -21.05 1.14
N VAL A 125 2.64 -22.37 1.24
CA VAL A 125 2.11 -23.15 2.37
C VAL A 125 2.72 -22.65 3.68
N TRP A 126 4.04 -22.51 3.73
CA TRP A 126 4.75 -22.08 4.93
C TRP A 126 4.26 -20.72 5.45
N ILE A 127 4.15 -19.72 4.58
CA ILE A 127 3.70 -18.37 4.93
C ILE A 127 2.24 -18.39 5.40
N LEU A 128 1.37 -19.10 4.68
CA LEU A 128 -0.06 -19.13 4.98
C LEU A 128 -0.34 -19.84 6.31
N ASP A 129 0.39 -20.91 6.62
CA ASP A 129 0.30 -21.58 7.92
C ASP A 129 0.73 -20.67 9.06
N ARG A 130 1.83 -19.90 8.90
CA ARG A 130 2.21 -18.91 9.91
C ARG A 130 1.14 -17.85 10.08
N LEU A 131 0.50 -17.40 9.01
CA LEU A 131 -0.58 -16.42 9.11
C LEU A 131 -1.80 -16.99 9.87
N ASN A 132 -2.15 -18.26 9.63
CA ASN A 132 -3.19 -18.95 10.38
C ASN A 132 -2.86 -19.01 11.88
N ASP A 133 -1.62 -19.36 12.25
CA ASP A 133 -1.17 -19.39 13.65
C ASP A 133 -1.36 -18.01 14.34
N HIS A 134 -1.03 -16.92 13.62
CA HIS A 134 -1.22 -15.56 14.14
C HIS A 134 -2.70 -15.22 14.31
N LYS A 135 -3.53 -15.52 13.30
CA LYS A 135 -4.99 -15.32 13.34
C LYS A 135 -5.61 -16.04 14.52
N GLU A 136 -5.30 -17.32 14.73
CA GLU A 136 -5.80 -18.09 15.87
C GLU A 136 -5.38 -17.46 17.21
N SER A 137 -4.11 -17.07 17.33
CA SER A 137 -3.61 -16.41 18.54
C SER A 137 -4.35 -15.10 18.84
N LEU A 138 -4.63 -14.27 17.83
CA LEU A 138 -5.36 -13.01 17.98
C LEU A 138 -6.78 -13.23 18.49
N LEU A 139 -7.50 -14.18 17.88
CA LEU A 139 -8.89 -14.47 18.24
C LEU A 139 -9.02 -15.12 19.62
N ILE A 140 -8.12 -16.05 19.97
CA ILE A 140 -8.13 -16.71 21.28
C ILE A 140 -7.82 -15.72 22.40
N LYS A 141 -6.77 -14.91 22.21
CA LYS A 141 -6.30 -13.98 23.25
C LYS A 141 -7.11 -12.68 23.29
N ARG A 142 -7.90 -12.39 22.25
CA ARG A 142 -8.61 -11.12 22.05
C ARG A 142 -7.69 -9.92 22.26
N VAL A 143 -6.48 -10.01 21.70
CA VAL A 143 -5.51 -8.91 21.75
C VAL A 143 -6.15 -7.72 21.04
N PRO A 144 -6.11 -6.49 21.56
CA PRO A 144 -6.57 -5.33 20.81
C PRO A 144 -5.69 -5.16 19.54
N PRO A 145 -6.27 -4.73 18.40
CA PRO A 145 -5.48 -4.45 17.20
C PRO A 145 -4.43 -3.38 17.49
N PHE A 146 -3.23 -3.57 16.94
CA PHE A 146 -2.12 -2.64 17.19
C PHE A 146 -2.25 -1.42 16.29
N ILE A 147 -2.57 -1.62 15.01
CA ILE A 147 -2.93 -0.55 14.09
C ILE A 147 -4.45 -0.35 14.13
N THR A 148 -4.87 0.68 14.85
CA THR A 148 -6.29 1.03 14.96
C THR A 148 -6.75 1.93 13.80
N PRO A 149 -8.06 1.96 13.49
CA PRO A 149 -8.61 2.90 12.51
C PRO A 149 -8.26 4.36 12.79
N ASP A 150 -8.11 4.74 14.06
CA ASP A 150 -7.78 6.12 14.44
C ASP A 150 -6.33 6.48 14.08
N ILE A 151 -5.36 5.56 14.25
CA ILE A 151 -3.97 5.75 13.81
C ILE A 151 -3.90 5.94 12.29
N LEU A 152 -4.68 5.16 11.55
CA LEU A 152 -4.73 5.26 10.10
C LEU A 152 -5.36 6.58 9.66
N GLN A 153 -6.47 6.97 10.29
CA GLN A 153 -7.14 8.23 9.99
C GLN A 153 -6.24 9.45 10.23
N GLU A 154 -5.51 9.48 11.34
CA GLU A 154 -4.54 10.55 11.64
C GLU A 154 -3.45 10.63 10.57
N LYS A 155 -2.91 9.49 10.13
CA LYS A 155 -1.89 9.45 9.07
C LYS A 155 -2.41 9.83 7.69
N HIS A 156 -3.63 9.45 7.33
CA HIS A 156 -4.27 9.90 6.09
C HIS A 156 -4.51 11.41 6.12
N GLU A 157 -4.87 11.96 7.28
CA GLU A 157 -5.06 13.40 7.44
C GLU A 157 -3.74 14.16 7.24
N GLU A 158 -2.66 13.74 7.92
CA GLU A 158 -1.30 14.30 7.77
C GLU A 158 -0.81 14.24 6.32
N LYS A 159 -0.97 13.10 5.63
CA LYS A 159 -0.49 12.91 4.25
C LYS A 159 -1.20 13.87 3.28
N HIS A 160 -2.51 14.00 3.41
CA HIS A 160 -3.28 14.94 2.59
C HIS A 160 -2.95 16.41 2.89
N ASP A 161 -2.58 16.75 4.13
CA ASP A 161 -2.12 18.11 4.47
C ASP A 161 -0.78 18.41 3.80
N GLN A 162 0.15 17.44 3.79
CA GLN A 162 1.42 17.57 3.08
C GLN A 162 1.22 17.71 1.57
N GLU A 163 0.40 16.85 0.95
CA GLU A 163 0.09 16.93 -0.49
C GLU A 163 -0.54 18.27 -0.89
N LEU A 164 -1.42 18.81 -0.04
CA LEU A 164 -2.01 20.13 -0.25
C LEU A 164 -0.95 21.24 -0.18
N GLU A 165 -0.02 21.16 0.77
CA GLU A 165 1.07 22.12 0.90
C GLU A 165 2.02 22.06 -0.30
N ASP A 166 2.38 20.87 -0.76
CA ASP A 166 3.24 20.66 -1.94
C ASP A 166 2.58 21.23 -3.22
N VAL A 167 1.28 21.01 -3.41
CA VAL A 167 0.53 21.57 -4.56
C VAL A 167 0.47 23.10 -4.49
N ILE A 168 0.24 23.67 -3.32
CA ILE A 168 0.19 25.13 -3.15
C ILE A 168 1.56 25.74 -3.45
N GLU A 169 2.65 25.13 -2.97
CA GLU A 169 4.01 25.60 -3.24
C GLU A 169 4.31 25.55 -4.75
N SER A 170 3.97 24.45 -5.42
CA SER A 170 4.13 24.33 -6.87
C SER A 170 3.34 25.39 -7.65
N VAL A 171 2.10 25.69 -7.27
CA VAL A 171 1.30 26.72 -7.92
C VAL A 171 1.87 28.12 -7.67
N ALA A 172 2.39 28.39 -6.47
CA ALA A 172 3.04 29.65 -6.15
C ALA A 172 4.30 29.87 -6.99
N GLU A 173 5.12 28.84 -7.20
CA GLU A 173 6.29 28.88 -8.08
C GLU A 173 5.90 29.18 -9.53
N VAL A 174 4.86 28.51 -10.04
CA VAL A 174 4.34 28.76 -11.40
C VAL A 174 3.88 30.21 -11.53
N ILE A 175 3.06 30.70 -10.61
CA ILE A 175 2.57 32.09 -10.60
C ILE A 175 3.73 33.09 -10.61
N SER A 176 4.76 32.85 -9.78
CA SER A 176 5.93 33.71 -9.67
C SER A 176 6.78 33.72 -10.95
N GLY A 177 6.76 32.61 -11.71
CA GLY A 177 7.48 32.47 -12.99
C GLY A 177 6.72 32.99 -14.21
N LEU A 178 5.45 33.40 -14.07
CA LEU A 178 4.67 33.92 -15.19
C LEU A 178 5.17 35.30 -15.62
N LYS A 179 5.24 35.52 -16.94
CA LYS A 179 5.44 36.87 -17.50
C LYS A 179 4.16 37.69 -17.35
N ALA A 180 3.93 38.23 -16.15
CA ALA A 180 2.85 39.13 -15.80
C ALA A 180 3.39 40.37 -15.07
N SER A 181 2.55 41.39 -14.86
CA SER A 181 2.90 42.52 -14.00
C SER A 181 3.01 42.07 -12.55
N GLU A 182 3.89 42.71 -11.77
CA GLU A 182 4.04 42.44 -10.33
C GLU A 182 2.70 42.51 -9.59
N GLU A 183 1.83 43.45 -9.97
CA GLU A 183 0.48 43.60 -9.43
C GLU A 183 -0.40 42.35 -9.67
N LYS A 184 -0.34 41.74 -10.85
CA LYS A 184 -1.11 40.52 -11.16
C LYS A 184 -0.54 39.29 -10.46
N VAL A 185 0.78 39.20 -10.35
CA VAL A 185 1.43 38.11 -9.61
C VAL A 185 1.04 38.18 -8.14
N ALA A 186 1.04 39.38 -7.54
CA ALA A 186 0.61 39.60 -6.17
C ALA A 186 -0.87 39.23 -5.96
N GLU A 187 -1.76 39.65 -6.87
CA GLU A 187 -3.20 39.30 -6.82
C GLU A 187 -3.42 37.77 -6.85
N TRP A 188 -2.70 37.05 -7.71
CA TRP A 188 -2.83 35.59 -7.83
C TRP A 188 -2.27 34.84 -6.61
N LEU A 189 -1.17 35.31 -6.03
CA LEU A 189 -0.63 34.75 -4.78
C LEU A 189 -1.58 35.00 -3.61
N GLU A 190 -2.19 36.17 -3.52
CA GLU A 190 -3.20 36.47 -2.50
C GLU A 190 -4.45 35.58 -2.65
N ALA A 191 -4.91 35.36 -3.89
CA ALA A 191 -6.00 34.43 -4.16
C ALA A 191 -5.64 32.98 -3.76
N LEU A 192 -4.39 32.56 -3.98
CA LEU A 192 -3.89 31.26 -3.56
C LEU A 192 -3.85 31.12 -2.03
N ASP A 193 -3.46 32.17 -1.30
CA ASP A 193 -3.48 32.21 0.17
C ASP A 193 -4.91 32.10 0.72
N VAL A 194 -5.88 32.76 0.07
CA VAL A 194 -7.30 32.62 0.43
C VAL A 194 -7.77 31.17 0.23
N LEU A 195 -7.42 30.54 -0.90
CA LEU A 195 -7.75 29.14 -1.16
C LEU A 195 -7.12 28.19 -0.12
N LYS A 196 -5.86 28.44 0.27
CA LYS A 196 -5.17 27.71 1.34
C LYS A 196 -5.93 27.82 2.67
N ALA A 197 -6.35 29.03 3.04
CA ALA A 197 -7.09 29.28 4.27
C ALA A 197 -8.48 28.62 4.25
N GLU A 198 -9.20 28.67 3.13
CA GLU A 198 -10.49 28.00 2.96
C GLU A 198 -10.38 26.48 3.06
N ALA A 199 -9.36 25.89 2.43
CA ALA A 199 -9.11 24.45 2.49
C ALA A 199 -8.87 23.98 3.93
N LYS A 200 -8.01 24.69 4.69
CA LYS A 200 -7.77 24.39 6.12
C LYS A 200 -9.04 24.55 6.98
N LYS A 201 -9.89 25.54 6.69
CA LYS A 201 -11.14 25.80 7.45
C LYS A 201 -12.24 24.76 7.19
N ARG A 202 -12.46 24.35 5.94
CA ARG A 202 -13.45 23.30 5.60
C ARG A 202 -13.08 21.97 6.26
N ARG A 203 -11.78 21.67 6.34
CA ARG A 203 -11.25 20.46 6.95
C ARG A 203 -11.41 20.41 8.47
N ALA A 204 -11.09 21.52 9.17
CA ALA A 204 -11.32 21.63 10.62
C ALA A 204 -12.80 21.39 11.00
N SER A 205 -13.72 21.82 10.12
CA SER A 205 -15.15 21.59 10.30
C SER A 205 -15.53 20.12 10.05
N SER A 206 -14.99 19.48 9.01
CA SER A 206 -15.23 18.06 8.72
C SER A 206 -14.70 17.13 9.83
N ASN A 207 -13.50 17.37 10.35
CA ASN A 207 -12.91 16.58 11.45
C ASN A 207 -13.71 16.69 12.75
N TYR A 208 -14.33 17.84 13.00
CA TYR A 208 -15.21 18.04 14.16
C TYR A 208 -16.50 17.20 14.08
N TYR A 209 -17.09 17.05 12.89
CA TYR A 209 -18.26 16.21 12.70
C TYR A 209 -17.94 14.71 12.78
N SER A 210 -16.81 14.28 12.21
CA SER A 210 -16.38 12.87 12.24
C SER A 210 -16.03 12.37 13.65
N ARG A 211 -15.44 13.22 14.51
CA ARG A 211 -15.17 12.89 15.92
C ARG A 211 -16.43 12.81 16.78
N ASN A 212 -17.43 13.64 16.53
CA ASN A 212 -18.67 13.66 17.33
C ASN A 212 -19.66 12.56 16.94
N ALA A 213 -19.62 12.06 15.70
CA ALA A 213 -20.45 10.93 15.27
C ALA A 213 -19.98 9.57 15.83
N LYS A 214 -18.73 9.47 16.31
CA LYS A 214 -18.14 8.26 16.92
C LYS A 214 -18.43 8.11 18.43
N ASN A 215 -19.05 9.11 19.07
CA ASN A 215 -19.31 9.15 20.52
C ASN A 215 -20.79 8.92 20.91
N THR A 216 -21.61 8.43 19.98
CA THR A 216 -23.03 8.05 20.17
C THR A 216 -23.28 6.66 19.63
#